data_AF-A0A924NPJ4-F1
#
_entry.id   AF-A0A924NPJ4-F1
#
_cell.length_a   1.000
_cell.length_b   1.000
_cell.length_c   1.000
_cell.angle_alpha   90.00
_cell.angle_beta   90.00
_cell.angle_gamma   90.00
#
_symmetry.space_group_name_H-M   'P 1'
#
loop_
_entity.id
_entity.type
_entity.pdbx_description
1 polymer ?
#
loop_
_entity_poly.entity_id
_entity_poly.type
_entity_poly.pdbx_seq_one_letter_code
_entity_poly.pdbx_strand_id
1 'polypeptide(L)'
;MSAALASPFAHPLPSAPVWLDDPAEWAAFTQSSAQWPACQESQLLIEGMHCAACALSVEQALRAVPGVRLAEVGAASHRARVVWSAAHTQPSQWLAAVERAGYHAVPALDATERTRRTLEQRRALWRWLVAGFCMLQVMMYAMPAYVAGPGEMTDDMAQLMRWASWVLTLPVLVFACGPFFANAWRDVRQRRVSMDLPAALGMAVTFAVSSAATFDPQGVLGHEVYFDSLTMFVFFLLTGRWLELRLRDRTAGALEALISRLPDSVERWDGTVFVRVATRRLQIGDRIRVLPGEAFPADGTVLQGRTQVDEALLTGESTPLGRAVDEPVLAGSYNLSAPVELHV
;
A
#
# COMPACT_ATOMS: atom_id res chain seq x y z
N MET A 1 -24.20 -13.10 -42.71
CA MET A 1 -23.62 -14.32 -42.11
C MET A 1 -22.46 -13.90 -41.25
N SER A 2 -22.61 -14.16 -39.96
CA SER A 2 -21.79 -13.69 -38.86
C SER A 2 -20.47 -14.47 -38.78
N ALA A 3 -19.37 -13.79 -38.48
CA ALA A 3 -18.18 -14.40 -37.88
C ALA A 3 -17.41 -13.32 -37.12
N ALA A 4 -17.86 -13.06 -35.89
CA ALA A 4 -17.11 -12.29 -34.90
C ALA A 4 -15.83 -13.05 -34.54
N LEU A 5 -14.69 -12.39 -34.71
CA LEU A 5 -13.38 -12.86 -34.27
C LEU A 5 -13.36 -12.90 -32.74
N ALA A 6 -13.45 -14.10 -32.19
CA ALA A 6 -13.27 -14.36 -30.77
C ALA A 6 -11.80 -14.09 -30.39
N SER A 7 -11.58 -13.32 -29.32
CA SER A 7 -10.25 -13.10 -28.77
C SER A 7 -9.75 -14.38 -28.05
N PRO A 8 -8.47 -14.76 -28.20
CA PRO A 8 -7.93 -15.97 -27.60
C PRO A 8 -7.49 -15.79 -26.13
N PHE A 9 -7.96 -14.75 -25.43
CA PHE A 9 -7.59 -14.44 -24.04
C PHE A 9 -8.81 -14.30 -23.11
N ALA A 10 -9.89 -15.03 -23.38
CA ALA A 10 -10.89 -15.31 -22.36
C ALA A 10 -10.38 -16.47 -21.49
N HIS A 11 -9.45 -16.20 -20.58
CA HIS A 11 -9.26 -17.10 -19.45
C HIS A 11 -10.58 -17.10 -18.65
N PRO A 12 -11.18 -18.24 -18.33
CA PRO A 12 -12.19 -18.27 -17.29
C PRO A 12 -11.52 -17.74 -16.02
N LEU A 13 -12.04 -16.62 -15.49
CA LEU A 13 -11.59 -16.08 -14.22
C LEU A 13 -11.63 -17.22 -13.20
N PRO A 14 -10.55 -17.46 -12.43
CA PRO A 14 -10.59 -18.47 -11.39
C PRO A 14 -11.73 -18.09 -10.45
N SER A 15 -12.73 -18.96 -10.34
CA SER A 15 -13.73 -18.89 -9.28
C SER A 15 -13.03 -18.59 -7.97
N ALA A 16 -13.52 -17.58 -7.22
CA ALA A 16 -13.05 -17.24 -5.88
C ALA A 16 -12.58 -18.50 -5.14
N PRO A 17 -11.35 -18.54 -4.61
CA PRO A 17 -10.73 -19.80 -4.24
C PRO A 17 -11.60 -20.59 -3.24
N VAL A 18 -12.05 -21.77 -3.63
CA VAL A 18 -12.96 -22.65 -2.84
C VAL A 18 -12.42 -22.96 -1.44
N TRP A 19 -11.11 -22.80 -1.21
CA TRP A 19 -10.49 -22.95 0.11
C TRP A 19 -10.90 -21.87 1.13
N LEU A 20 -11.37 -20.69 0.68
CA LEU A 20 -11.85 -19.61 1.56
C LEU A 20 -13.20 -19.92 2.20
N ASP A 21 -13.92 -20.93 1.71
CA ASP A 21 -15.21 -21.36 2.25
C ASP A 21 -15.05 -22.41 3.37
N ASP A 22 -13.82 -22.85 3.67
CA ASP A 22 -13.53 -23.72 4.81
C ASP A 22 -13.66 -22.94 6.13
N PRO A 23 -14.54 -23.35 7.06
CA PRO A 23 -14.69 -22.72 8.36
C PRO A 23 -13.39 -22.64 9.19
N ALA A 24 -12.43 -23.53 8.95
CA ALA A 24 -11.13 -23.50 9.62
C ALA A 24 -10.26 -22.30 9.18
N GLU A 25 -10.40 -21.85 7.92
CA GLU A 25 -9.66 -20.72 7.36
C GLU A 25 -10.32 -19.36 7.70
N TRP A 26 -11.61 -19.36 8.05
CA TRP A 26 -12.33 -18.13 8.43
C TRP A 26 -11.68 -17.42 9.61
N ALA A 27 -11.18 -18.18 10.59
CA ALA A 27 -10.53 -17.64 11.78
C ALA A 27 -9.33 -16.74 11.48
N ALA A 28 -8.72 -16.86 10.30
CA ALA A 28 -7.57 -16.07 9.91
C ALA A 28 -7.93 -14.62 9.53
N PHE A 29 -9.15 -14.37 9.03
CA PHE A 29 -9.56 -13.06 8.49
C PHE A 29 -10.96 -12.61 8.91
N THR A 30 -11.62 -13.37 9.78
CA THR A 30 -13.00 -13.17 10.20
C THR A 30 -13.09 -13.25 11.72
N GLN A 31 -13.75 -12.27 12.33
CA GLN A 31 -14.00 -12.21 13.77
C GLN A 31 -15.51 -12.21 14.04
N SER A 32 -15.94 -12.66 15.22
CA SER A 32 -17.36 -12.57 15.57
C SER A 32 -17.75 -11.10 15.78
N SER A 33 -18.85 -10.67 15.17
CA SER A 33 -19.27 -9.27 15.24
C SER A 33 -19.73 -8.92 16.65
N ALA A 34 -19.18 -7.85 17.22
CA ALA A 34 -19.56 -7.35 18.54
C ALA A 34 -20.99 -6.79 18.59
N GLN A 35 -21.59 -6.45 17.45
CA GLN A 35 -22.95 -5.91 17.35
C GLN A 35 -24.00 -6.99 17.04
N TRP A 36 -23.63 -8.06 16.35
CA TRP A 36 -24.53 -9.15 15.99
C TRP A 36 -23.88 -10.51 16.33
N PRO A 37 -24.24 -11.12 17.46
CA PRO A 37 -23.58 -12.34 17.96
C PRO A 37 -23.64 -13.55 17.00
N ALA A 38 -24.63 -13.57 16.10
CA ALA A 38 -24.81 -14.62 15.09
C ALA A 38 -24.16 -14.30 13.73
N CYS A 39 -23.43 -13.19 13.63
CA CYS A 39 -22.77 -12.74 12.40
C CYS A 39 -21.26 -12.66 12.59
N GLN A 40 -20.58 -12.85 11.47
CA GLN A 40 -19.15 -12.81 11.33
C GLN A 40 -18.76 -11.53 10.61
N GLU A 41 -17.63 -10.94 11.00
CA GLU A 41 -17.09 -9.70 10.47
C GLU A 41 -15.75 -9.98 9.79
N SER A 42 -15.66 -9.70 8.49
CA SER A 42 -14.45 -9.86 7.69
C SER A 42 -13.99 -8.52 7.16
N GLN A 43 -12.67 -8.32 7.14
CA GLN A 43 -12.04 -7.16 6.51
C GLN A 43 -11.44 -7.56 5.16
N LEU A 44 -11.51 -6.65 4.19
CA LEU A 44 -11.10 -6.86 2.81
C LEU A 44 -10.28 -5.67 2.32
N LEU A 45 -9.32 -5.94 1.44
CA LEU A 45 -8.68 -4.92 0.62
C LEU A 45 -9.26 -5.00 -0.79
N ILE A 46 -9.59 -3.85 -1.37
CA ILE A 46 -10.17 -3.75 -2.71
C ILE A 46 -9.15 -3.05 -3.63
N GLU A 47 -8.65 -3.78 -4.62
CA GLU A 47 -7.73 -3.28 -5.63
C GLU A 47 -8.49 -2.67 -6.83
N GLY A 48 -7.93 -1.61 -7.42
CA GLY A 48 -8.48 -0.97 -8.62
C GLY A 48 -9.54 0.12 -8.37
N MET A 49 -9.86 0.46 -7.11
CA MET A 49 -10.70 1.63 -6.79
C MET A 49 -9.89 2.92 -6.92
N HIS A 50 -10.44 3.96 -7.56
CA HIS A 50 -9.75 5.25 -7.71
C HIS A 50 -10.58 6.46 -7.25
N CYS A 51 -11.86 6.27 -6.88
CA CYS A 51 -12.73 7.36 -6.46
C CYS A 51 -13.82 6.89 -5.49
N ALA A 52 -14.50 7.86 -4.86
CA ALA A 52 -15.62 7.61 -3.95
C ALA A 52 -16.80 6.87 -4.62
N ALA A 53 -17.02 7.08 -5.92
CA ALA A 53 -18.04 6.36 -6.68
C ALA A 53 -17.71 4.86 -6.84
N CYS A 54 -16.43 4.50 -6.96
CA CYS A 54 -16.00 3.10 -6.93
C CYS A 54 -16.33 2.43 -5.59
N ALA A 55 -16.07 3.12 -4.48
CA ALA A 55 -16.37 2.60 -3.14
C ALA A 55 -17.87 2.35 -2.95
N LEU A 56 -18.73 3.28 -3.39
CA LEU A 56 -20.19 3.09 -3.35
C LEU A 56 -20.65 1.90 -4.21
N SER A 57 -20.05 1.73 -5.39
CA SER A 57 -20.38 0.63 -6.31
C SER A 57 -20.04 -0.74 -5.69
N VAL A 58 -18.86 -0.84 -5.06
CA VAL A 58 -18.43 -2.04 -4.33
C VAL A 58 -19.31 -2.30 -3.11
N GLU A 59 -19.66 -1.25 -2.37
CA GLU A 59 -20.52 -1.34 -1.18
C GLU A 59 -21.93 -1.85 -1.53
N GLN A 60 -22.51 -1.35 -2.64
CA GLN A 60 -23.79 -1.83 -3.16
C GLN A 60 -23.72 -3.28 -3.63
N ALA A 61 -22.64 -3.66 -4.33
CA ALA A 61 -22.43 -5.03 -4.79
C ALA A 61 -22.34 -6.02 -3.62
N LEU A 62 -21.65 -5.64 -2.53
CA LEU A 62 -21.54 -6.44 -1.31
C LEU A 62 -22.88 -6.54 -0.57
N ARG A 63 -23.64 -5.45 -0.45
CA ARG A 63 -24.97 -5.45 0.19
C ARG A 63 -26.02 -6.24 -0.58
N ALA A 64 -25.88 -6.37 -1.89
CA ALA A 64 -26.79 -7.13 -2.72
C ALA A 64 -26.67 -8.65 -2.49
N VAL A 65 -25.62 -9.12 -1.82
CA VAL A 65 -25.42 -10.55 -1.52
C VAL A 65 -26.33 -10.96 -0.36
N PRO A 66 -27.19 -11.98 -0.54
CA PRO A 66 -28.02 -12.51 0.55
C PRO A 66 -27.15 -12.95 1.72
N GLY A 67 -27.51 -12.58 2.95
CA GLY A 67 -26.73 -12.95 4.14
C GLY A 67 -25.68 -11.93 4.58
N VAL A 68 -25.35 -10.94 3.74
CA VAL A 68 -24.58 -9.76 4.15
C VAL A 68 -25.52 -8.79 4.90
N ARG A 69 -25.18 -8.46 6.14
CA ARG A 69 -25.92 -7.54 7.01
C ARG A 69 -25.42 -6.11 6.88
N LEU A 70 -24.11 -5.94 6.76
CA LEU A 70 -23.48 -4.65 6.66
C LEU A 70 -22.26 -4.75 5.74
N ALA A 71 -22.13 -3.77 4.85
CA ALA A 71 -20.91 -3.54 4.09
C ALA A 71 -20.60 -2.05 4.13
N GLU A 72 -19.35 -1.72 4.43
CA GLU A 72 -18.79 -0.36 4.49
C GLU A 72 -17.49 -0.35 3.70
N VAL A 73 -17.33 0.57 2.75
CA VAL A 73 -16.13 0.65 1.91
C VAL A 73 -15.46 2.02 2.04
N GLY A 74 -14.18 2.01 2.41
CA GLY A 74 -13.33 3.18 2.47
C GLY A 74 -12.67 3.48 1.12
N ALA A 75 -13.09 4.56 0.45
CA ALA A 75 -12.48 5.01 -0.80
C ALA A 75 -11.01 5.41 -0.65
N ALA A 76 -10.64 6.04 0.48
CA ALA A 76 -9.28 6.48 0.75
C ALA A 76 -8.37 5.34 1.26
N SER A 77 -8.92 4.44 2.10
CA SER A 77 -8.16 3.34 2.71
C SER A 77 -8.11 2.08 1.83
N HIS A 78 -8.90 2.03 0.76
CA HIS A 78 -9.11 0.85 -0.07
C HIS A 78 -9.58 -0.40 0.71
N ARG A 79 -10.14 -0.20 1.91
CA ARG A 79 -10.59 -1.28 2.80
C ARG A 79 -12.11 -1.40 2.77
N ALA A 80 -12.61 -2.63 2.79
CA ALA A 80 -14.03 -2.92 2.98
C ALA A 80 -14.23 -3.77 4.24
N ARG A 81 -15.23 -3.40 5.03
CA ARG A 81 -15.70 -4.13 6.20
C ARG A 81 -17.03 -4.78 5.85
N VAL A 82 -17.12 -6.10 6.00
CA VAL A 82 -18.31 -6.88 5.65
C VAL A 82 -18.74 -7.71 6.84
N VAL A 83 -19.97 -7.50 7.30
CA VAL A 83 -20.61 -8.32 8.32
C VAL A 83 -21.65 -9.22 7.67
N TRP A 84 -21.50 -10.52 7.84
CA TRP A 84 -22.27 -11.54 7.14
C TRP A 84 -22.64 -12.69 8.06
N SER A 85 -23.69 -13.42 7.71
CA SER A 85 -24.13 -14.62 8.44
C SER A 85 -23.60 -15.87 7.77
N ALA A 86 -22.78 -16.64 8.49
CA ALA A 86 -22.25 -17.92 8.03
C ALA A 86 -23.33 -18.96 7.68
N ALA A 87 -24.55 -18.79 8.20
CA ALA A 87 -25.68 -19.66 7.86
C ALA A 87 -26.31 -19.33 6.49
N HIS A 88 -26.06 -18.15 5.93
CA HIS A 88 -26.76 -17.64 4.75
C HIS A 88 -25.83 -17.33 3.56
N THR A 89 -24.54 -17.12 3.79
CA THR A 89 -23.56 -16.82 2.74
C THR A 89 -22.17 -17.32 3.10
N GLN A 90 -21.28 -17.37 2.12
CA GLN A 90 -19.90 -17.82 2.25
C GLN A 90 -18.93 -16.78 1.64
N PRO A 91 -17.65 -16.75 2.08
CA PRO A 91 -16.65 -15.82 1.59
C PRO A 91 -16.51 -15.72 0.07
N SER A 92 -16.56 -16.85 -0.63
CA SER A 92 -16.50 -16.89 -2.09
C SER A 92 -17.62 -16.09 -2.76
N GLN A 93 -18.81 -16.06 -2.17
CA GLN A 93 -20.00 -15.47 -2.78
C GLN A 93 -19.95 -13.95 -2.81
N TRP A 94 -19.49 -13.34 -1.71
CA TRP A 94 -19.32 -11.88 -1.66
C TRP A 94 -18.02 -11.42 -2.31
N LEU A 95 -16.94 -12.22 -2.34
CA LEU A 95 -15.77 -11.94 -3.18
C LEU A 95 -16.13 -11.93 -4.67
N ALA A 96 -16.88 -12.93 -5.13
CA ALA A 96 -17.35 -12.99 -6.52
C ALA A 96 -18.31 -11.84 -6.86
N ALA A 97 -19.02 -11.28 -5.88
CA ALA A 97 -19.85 -10.09 -6.10
C ALA A 97 -19.01 -8.84 -6.38
N VAL A 98 -17.87 -8.69 -5.70
CA VAL A 98 -16.92 -7.59 -5.95
C VAL A 98 -16.24 -7.77 -7.31
N GLU A 99 -15.85 -8.98 -7.68
CA GLU A 99 -15.29 -9.26 -9.00
C GLU A 99 -16.28 -8.98 -10.13
N ARG A 100 -17.56 -9.34 -9.96
CA ARG A 100 -18.62 -8.99 -10.91
C ARG A 100 -18.83 -7.48 -11.04
N ALA A 101 -18.54 -6.71 -9.99
CA ALA A 101 -18.54 -5.26 -10.03
C ALA A 101 -17.29 -4.66 -10.70
N GLY A 102 -16.32 -5.51 -11.11
CA GLY A 102 -15.11 -5.11 -11.82
C GLY A 102 -13.91 -4.79 -10.93
N TYR A 103 -13.95 -5.18 -9.66
CA TYR A 103 -12.89 -4.90 -8.69
C TYR A 103 -12.30 -6.19 -8.13
N HIS A 104 -11.03 -6.17 -7.75
CA HIS A 104 -10.41 -7.34 -7.11
C HIS A 104 -10.47 -7.18 -5.60
N ALA A 105 -11.06 -8.14 -4.89
CA ALA A 105 -11.05 -8.17 -3.44
C ALA A 105 -10.10 -9.27 -2.94
N VAL A 106 -9.32 -8.95 -1.91
CA VAL A 106 -8.49 -9.92 -1.18
C VAL A 106 -8.80 -9.85 0.32
N PRO A 107 -8.87 -10.98 1.03
CA PRO A 107 -9.01 -11.00 2.49
C PRO A 107 -7.93 -10.13 3.15
N ALA A 108 -8.34 -9.15 3.97
CA ALA A 108 -7.42 -8.35 4.76
C ALA A 108 -6.97 -9.19 5.97
N LEU A 109 -6.13 -10.18 5.69
CA LEU A 109 -5.31 -10.85 6.68
C LEU A 109 -4.30 -9.81 7.18
N ASP A 110 -4.61 -9.11 8.27
CA ASP A 110 -3.75 -8.07 8.87
C ASP A 110 -2.30 -8.56 9.09
N ALA A 111 -2.11 -9.86 9.30
CA ALA A 111 -0.80 -10.48 9.44
C ALA A 111 -0.05 -10.66 8.11
N THR A 112 -0.71 -11.10 7.02
CA THR A 112 0.00 -11.42 5.76
C THR A 112 0.35 -10.17 4.96
N GLU A 113 -0.47 -9.12 5.00
CA GLU A 113 -0.19 -7.86 4.30
C GLU A 113 0.88 -7.03 5.02
N ARG A 114 0.85 -6.98 6.37
CA ARG A 114 1.98 -6.43 7.15
C ARG A 114 3.26 -7.20 6.86
N THR A 115 3.19 -8.53 6.79
CA THR A 115 4.34 -9.37 6.46
C THR A 115 4.84 -9.08 5.04
N ARG A 116 3.95 -8.98 4.04
CA ARG A 116 4.31 -8.69 2.64
C ARG A 116 4.96 -7.31 2.51
N ARG A 117 4.38 -6.27 3.09
CA ARG A 117 4.96 -4.91 3.13
C ARG A 117 6.33 -4.90 3.81
N THR A 118 6.46 -5.59 4.94
CA THR A 118 7.74 -5.70 5.66
C THR A 118 8.78 -6.45 4.83
N LEU A 119 8.40 -7.52 4.14
CA LEU A 119 9.28 -8.27 3.25
C LEU A 119 9.72 -7.45 2.04
N GLU A 120 8.82 -6.67 1.45
CA GLU A 120 9.14 -5.76 0.34
C GLU A 120 10.09 -4.64 0.78
N GLN A 121 9.82 -4.02 1.93
CA GLN A 121 10.72 -3.03 2.54
C GLN A 121 12.09 -3.64 2.84
N ARG A 122 12.13 -4.85 3.44
CA ARG A 122 13.39 -5.59 3.68
C ARG A 122 14.12 -5.90 2.38
N ARG A 123 13.42 -6.32 1.33
CA ARG A 123 14.03 -6.56 0.01
C ARG A 123 14.59 -5.28 -0.60
N ALA A 124 13.91 -4.14 -0.46
CA ALA A 124 14.41 -2.85 -0.92
C ALA A 124 15.68 -2.43 -0.17
N LEU A 125 15.71 -2.62 1.16
CA LEU A 125 16.90 -2.41 1.98
C LEU A 125 18.05 -3.34 1.56
N TRP A 126 17.77 -4.63 1.35
CA TRP A 126 18.77 -5.59 0.86
C TRP A 126 19.32 -5.21 -0.51
N ARG A 127 18.47 -4.78 -1.46
CA ARG A 127 18.92 -4.29 -2.76
C ARG A 127 19.84 -3.08 -2.64
N TRP A 128 19.49 -2.14 -1.75
CA TRP A 128 20.31 -0.96 -1.49
C TRP A 128 21.66 -1.33 -0.84
N LEU A 129 21.66 -2.24 0.15
CA LEU A 129 22.88 -2.74 0.79
C LEU A 129 23.79 -3.48 -0.19
N VAL A 130 23.23 -4.37 -1.02
CA VAL A 130 23.99 -5.09 -2.05
C VAL A 130 24.55 -4.12 -3.08
N ALA A 131 23.75 -3.15 -3.54
CA ALA A 131 24.22 -2.13 -4.47
C ALA A 131 25.35 -1.28 -3.88
N GLY A 132 25.25 -0.86 -2.61
CA GLY A 132 26.29 -0.09 -1.94
C GLY A 132 27.57 -0.88 -1.69
N PHE A 133 27.44 -2.15 -1.27
CA PHE A 133 28.60 -3.04 -1.11
C PHE A 133 29.31 -3.26 -2.44
N CYS A 134 28.59 -3.64 -3.49
CA CYS A 134 29.16 -3.85 -4.81
C CYS A 134 29.76 -2.56 -5.40
N MET A 135 29.10 -1.40 -5.24
CA MET A 135 29.65 -0.11 -5.65
C MET A 135 31.02 0.15 -4.99
N LEU A 136 31.13 -0.05 -3.67
CA LEU A 136 32.38 0.16 -2.95
C LEU A 136 33.48 -0.80 -3.43
N GLN A 137 33.14 -2.08 -3.62
CA GLN A 137 34.09 -3.09 -4.10
C GLN A 137 34.52 -2.83 -5.54
N VAL A 138 33.59 -2.52 -6.44
CA VAL A 138 33.92 -2.19 -7.84
C VAL A 138 34.78 -0.93 -7.91
N MET A 139 34.48 0.10 -7.12
CA MET A 139 35.33 1.30 -7.04
C MET A 139 36.74 0.98 -6.53
N MET A 140 36.87 0.08 -5.55
CA MET A 140 38.18 -0.38 -5.07
C MET A 140 38.98 -1.06 -6.18
N TYR A 141 38.33 -1.84 -7.05
CA TYR A 141 39.00 -2.48 -8.19
C TYR A 141 39.23 -1.54 -9.39
N ALA A 142 38.39 -0.52 -9.56
CA ALA A 142 38.53 0.46 -10.64
C ALA A 142 39.59 1.53 -10.32
N MET A 143 39.80 1.87 -9.04
CA MET A 143 40.70 2.96 -8.62
C MET A 143 42.11 2.83 -9.20
N PRO A 144 42.80 1.66 -9.17
CA PRO A 144 44.13 1.54 -9.74
C PRO A 144 44.20 1.86 -11.23
N ALA A 145 43.12 1.62 -11.99
CA ALA A 145 43.05 2.01 -13.40
C ALA A 145 43.01 3.53 -13.61
N TYR A 146 42.57 4.30 -12.61
CA TYR A 146 42.56 5.77 -12.66
C TYR A 146 43.85 6.42 -12.14
N VAL A 147 44.55 5.76 -11.21
CA VAL A 147 45.69 6.36 -10.49
C VAL A 147 47.04 5.82 -10.96
N ALA A 148 47.10 4.61 -11.50
CA ALA A 148 48.36 4.03 -11.96
C ALA A 148 48.97 4.84 -13.13
N GLY A 149 50.26 5.15 -13.01
CA GLY A 149 51.04 5.76 -14.08
C GLY A 149 51.36 4.77 -15.21
N PRO A 150 51.86 5.27 -16.37
CA PRO A 150 52.24 4.41 -17.49
C PRO A 150 53.28 3.36 -17.07
N GLY A 151 52.94 2.07 -17.18
CA GLY A 151 53.84 0.95 -16.87
C GLY A 151 53.83 0.47 -15.40
N GLU A 152 53.06 1.09 -14.51
CA GLU A 152 52.92 0.65 -13.11
C GLU A 152 51.96 -0.53 -12.94
N MET A 153 51.08 -0.75 -13.94
CA MET A 153 50.11 -1.84 -13.96
C MET A 153 50.37 -2.75 -15.15
N THR A 154 50.57 -4.04 -14.88
CA THR A 154 50.68 -5.05 -15.93
C THR A 154 49.31 -5.30 -16.56
N ASP A 155 49.29 -5.66 -17.85
CA ASP A 155 48.05 -5.93 -18.59
C ASP A 155 47.24 -7.07 -17.94
N ASP A 156 47.93 -8.09 -17.42
CA ASP A 156 47.32 -9.21 -16.69
C ASP A 156 46.59 -8.74 -15.42
N MET A 157 47.21 -7.83 -14.65
CA MET A 157 46.60 -7.27 -13.45
C MET A 157 45.35 -6.44 -13.82
N ALA A 158 45.46 -5.59 -14.85
CA ALA A 158 44.34 -4.80 -15.33
C ALA A 158 43.17 -5.70 -15.80
N GLN A 159 43.47 -6.81 -16.47
CA GLN A 159 42.46 -7.77 -16.91
C GLN A 159 41.80 -8.48 -15.71
N LEU A 160 42.57 -8.90 -14.70
CA LEU A 160 42.02 -9.48 -13.47
C LEU A 160 41.07 -8.51 -12.74
N MET A 161 41.44 -7.22 -12.65
CA MET A 161 40.60 -6.20 -12.01
C MET A 161 39.30 -5.94 -12.80
N ARG A 162 39.36 -5.96 -14.14
CA ARG A 162 38.17 -5.88 -15.01
C ARG A 162 37.23 -7.07 -14.79
N TRP A 163 37.77 -8.28 -14.75
CA TRP A 163 36.99 -9.49 -14.47
C TRP A 163 36.34 -9.45 -13.08
N ALA A 164 37.09 -9.04 -12.05
CA ALA A 164 36.57 -8.87 -10.71
C ALA A 164 35.40 -7.86 -10.69
N SER A 165 35.57 -6.72 -11.37
CA SER A 165 34.55 -5.68 -11.49
C SER A 165 33.30 -6.19 -12.24
N TRP A 166 33.48 -6.95 -13.32
CA TRP A 166 32.38 -7.54 -14.09
C TRP A 166 31.54 -8.48 -13.22
N VAL A 167 32.20 -9.41 -12.52
CA VAL A 167 31.55 -10.39 -11.63
C VAL A 167 30.78 -9.70 -10.51
N LEU A 168 31.36 -8.68 -9.88
CA LEU A 168 30.72 -7.92 -8.81
C LEU A 168 29.54 -7.06 -9.29
N THR A 169 29.49 -6.73 -10.58
CA THR A 169 28.39 -5.97 -11.18
C THR A 169 27.17 -6.84 -11.50
N LEU A 170 27.36 -8.15 -11.72
CA LEU A 170 26.25 -9.10 -12.00
C LEU A 170 25.14 -9.10 -10.93
N PRO A 171 25.43 -9.22 -9.61
CA PRO A 171 24.38 -9.17 -8.60
C PRO A 171 23.66 -7.81 -8.57
N VAL A 172 24.37 -6.70 -8.86
CA VAL A 172 23.73 -5.38 -8.97
C VAL A 172 22.75 -5.37 -10.14
N LEU A 173 23.15 -5.84 -11.31
CA LEU A 173 22.30 -5.85 -12.51
C LEU A 173 21.06 -6.75 -12.36
N VAL A 174 21.23 -7.95 -11.81
CA VAL A 174 20.13 -8.92 -11.71
C VAL A 174 19.21 -8.60 -10.53
N PHE A 175 19.77 -8.29 -9.36
CA PHE A 175 19.00 -8.14 -8.12
C PHE A 175 18.58 -6.70 -7.84
N ALA A 176 19.52 -5.75 -7.93
CA ALA A 176 19.27 -4.35 -7.61
C ALA A 176 18.54 -3.62 -8.75
N CYS A 177 18.91 -3.89 -10.01
CA CYS A 177 18.27 -3.28 -11.18
C CYS A 177 16.96 -3.96 -11.61
N GLY A 178 16.66 -5.16 -11.11
CA GLY A 178 15.49 -5.95 -11.49
C GLY A 178 14.15 -5.16 -11.54
N PRO A 179 13.83 -4.32 -10.52
CA PRO A 179 12.63 -3.47 -10.57
C PRO A 179 12.61 -2.47 -11.73
N PHE A 180 13.75 -1.86 -12.08
CA PHE A 180 13.84 -0.89 -13.16
C PHE A 180 13.60 -1.55 -14.52
N PHE A 181 14.21 -2.72 -14.75
CA PHE A 181 13.96 -3.49 -15.96
C PHE A 181 12.50 -3.96 -16.07
N ALA A 182 11.90 -4.40 -14.97
CA ALA A 182 10.50 -4.79 -14.95
C ALA A 182 9.55 -3.61 -15.23
N ASN A 183 9.86 -2.42 -14.68
CA ASN A 183 9.10 -1.19 -14.93
C ASN A 183 9.25 -0.73 -16.38
N ALA A 184 10.48 -0.66 -16.88
CA ALA A 184 10.78 -0.29 -18.27
C ALA A 184 10.10 -1.24 -19.28
N TRP A 185 10.09 -2.54 -19.01
CA TRP A 185 9.38 -3.51 -19.87
C TRP A 185 7.87 -3.25 -19.89
N ARG A 186 7.28 -2.93 -18.73
CA ARG A 186 5.87 -2.52 -18.65
C ARG A 186 5.61 -1.22 -19.42
N ASP A 187 6.49 -0.23 -19.29
CA ASP A 187 6.37 1.06 -19.97
C ASP A 187 6.38 0.91 -21.49
N VAL A 188 7.31 0.10 -22.03
CA VAL A 188 7.37 -0.23 -23.46
C VAL A 188 6.09 -0.92 -23.91
N ARG A 189 5.61 -1.92 -23.16
CA ARG A 189 4.37 -2.64 -23.49
C ARG A 189 3.14 -1.72 -23.47
N GLN A 190 3.14 -0.73 -22.57
CA GLN A 190 2.06 0.26 -22.43
C GLN A 190 2.26 1.50 -23.31
N ARG A 191 3.34 1.58 -24.09
CA ARG A 191 3.72 2.73 -24.92
C ARG A 191 3.77 4.04 -24.11
N ARG A 192 4.29 3.98 -22.89
CA ARG A 192 4.51 5.14 -22.02
C ARG A 192 6.00 5.31 -21.75
N VAL A 193 6.41 6.52 -21.40
CA VAL A 193 7.77 6.82 -20.95
C VAL A 193 7.69 7.20 -19.48
N SER A 194 8.32 6.41 -18.61
CA SER A 194 8.48 6.72 -17.19
C SER A 194 9.95 7.06 -16.87
N MET A 195 10.22 7.51 -15.64
CA MET A 195 11.58 7.73 -15.14
C MET A 195 12.46 6.48 -15.24
N ASP A 196 11.87 5.29 -15.11
CA ASP A 196 12.61 4.04 -15.03
C ASP A 196 13.06 3.55 -16.42
N LEU A 197 12.42 4.00 -17.51
CA LEU A 197 12.72 3.54 -18.87
C LEU A 197 14.09 4.05 -19.38
N PRO A 198 14.41 5.36 -19.37
CA PRO A 198 15.75 5.84 -19.75
C PRO A 198 16.85 5.28 -18.85
N ALA A 199 16.59 5.19 -17.54
CA ALA A 199 17.56 4.65 -16.58
C ALA A 199 17.87 3.18 -16.89
N ALA A 200 16.85 2.34 -17.11
CA ALA A 200 17.04 0.94 -17.46
C ALA A 200 17.79 0.76 -18.78
N LEU A 201 17.49 1.57 -19.79
CA LEU A 201 18.20 1.55 -21.07
C LEU A 201 19.67 1.91 -20.89
N GLY A 202 19.98 2.98 -20.16
CA GLY A 202 21.35 3.39 -19.86
C GLY A 202 22.13 2.29 -19.14
N MET A 203 21.55 1.69 -18.10
CA MET A 203 22.18 0.57 -17.37
C MET A 203 22.46 -0.64 -18.27
N ALA A 204 21.52 -1.00 -19.15
CA ALA A 204 21.69 -2.11 -20.08
C ALA A 204 22.81 -1.83 -21.10
N VAL A 205 22.83 -0.64 -21.69
CA VAL A 205 23.85 -0.25 -22.67
C VAL A 205 25.22 -0.18 -22.03
N THR A 206 25.35 0.49 -20.88
CA THR A 206 26.63 0.59 -20.16
C THR A 206 27.17 -0.78 -19.76
N PHE A 207 26.31 -1.69 -19.29
CA PHE A 207 26.73 -3.06 -18.99
C PHE A 207 27.15 -3.85 -20.23
N ALA A 208 26.41 -3.74 -21.34
CA ALA A 208 26.70 -4.45 -22.58
C ALA A 208 28.03 -3.98 -23.19
N VAL A 209 28.24 -2.66 -23.27
CA VAL A 209 29.49 -2.06 -23.79
C VAL A 209 30.67 -2.45 -22.90
N SER A 210 30.54 -2.30 -21.57
CA SER A 210 31.60 -2.65 -20.62
C SER A 210 31.92 -4.15 -20.62
N SER A 211 30.91 -5.00 -20.82
CA SER A 211 31.11 -6.44 -20.98
C SER A 211 31.87 -6.73 -22.28
N ALA A 212 31.45 -6.14 -23.40
CA ALA A 212 32.13 -6.32 -24.68
C ALA A 212 33.61 -5.90 -24.59
N ALA A 213 33.93 -4.76 -23.98
CA ALA A 213 35.30 -4.30 -23.75
C ALA A 213 36.11 -5.23 -22.82
N THR A 214 35.44 -5.97 -21.92
CA THR A 214 36.10 -6.92 -21.02
C THR A 214 36.47 -8.23 -21.74
N PHE A 215 35.61 -8.70 -22.65
CA PHE A 215 35.84 -9.94 -23.41
C PHE A 215 36.67 -9.74 -24.68
N ASP A 216 36.52 -8.59 -25.34
CA ASP A 216 37.25 -8.23 -26.56
C ASP A 216 37.81 -6.80 -26.46
N PRO A 217 38.96 -6.62 -25.76
CA PRO A 217 39.57 -5.31 -25.55
C PRO A 217 40.09 -4.64 -26.83
N GLN A 218 40.27 -5.40 -27.92
CA GLN A 218 40.72 -4.89 -29.22
C GLN A 218 39.55 -4.66 -30.20
N GLY A 219 38.32 -4.88 -29.75
CA GLY A 219 37.12 -4.72 -30.54
C GLY A 219 36.77 -3.25 -30.83
N VAL A 220 35.75 -3.08 -31.67
CA VAL A 220 35.27 -1.76 -32.15
C VAL A 220 34.71 -0.87 -31.04
N LEU A 221 34.34 -1.46 -29.90
CA LEU A 221 33.76 -0.78 -28.74
C LEU A 221 34.82 -0.22 -27.77
N GLY A 222 36.10 -0.46 -28.04
CA GLY A 222 37.22 0.06 -27.25
C GLY A 222 37.57 -0.78 -26.02
N HIS A 223 38.51 -0.27 -25.24
CA HIS A 223 39.11 -0.94 -24.07
C HIS A 223 38.62 -0.38 -22.73
N GLU A 224 37.83 0.69 -22.77
CA GLU A 224 37.30 1.35 -21.58
C GLU A 224 36.09 0.62 -21.00
N VAL A 225 36.04 0.55 -19.68
CA VAL A 225 35.05 -0.23 -18.93
C VAL A 225 34.42 0.69 -17.89
N TYR A 226 33.09 0.65 -17.76
CA TYR A 226 32.32 1.60 -16.94
C TYR A 226 31.46 0.91 -15.87
N PHE A 227 31.96 -0.19 -15.30
CA PHE A 227 31.25 -0.93 -14.23
C PHE A 227 31.08 -0.10 -12.95
N ASP A 228 32.08 0.72 -12.63
CA ASP A 228 32.08 1.66 -11.50
C ASP A 228 30.98 2.72 -11.65
N SER A 229 30.87 3.33 -12.83
CA SER A 229 29.87 4.33 -13.16
C SER A 229 28.46 3.74 -13.12
N LEU A 230 28.30 2.51 -13.64
CA LEU A 230 27.03 1.79 -13.57
C LEU A 230 26.61 1.50 -12.12
N THR A 231 27.49 0.92 -11.32
CA THR A 231 27.17 0.55 -9.93
C THR A 231 26.93 1.78 -9.05
N MET A 232 27.70 2.86 -9.26
CA MET A 232 27.48 4.16 -8.61
C MET A 232 26.13 4.76 -9.00
N PHE A 233 25.78 4.77 -10.29
CA PHE A 233 24.49 5.26 -10.76
C PHE A 233 23.32 4.50 -10.12
N VAL A 234 23.39 3.16 -10.10
CA VAL A 234 22.37 2.31 -9.47
C VAL A 234 22.21 2.61 -7.99
N PHE A 235 23.33 2.72 -7.26
CA PHE A 235 23.31 3.01 -5.83
C PHE A 235 22.68 4.37 -5.53
N PHE A 236 23.04 5.43 -6.26
CA PHE A 236 22.47 6.75 -6.04
C PHE A 236 20.98 6.81 -6.42
N LEU A 237 20.57 6.15 -7.50
CA LEU A 237 19.17 6.09 -7.88
C LEU A 237 18.33 5.36 -6.82
N LEU A 238 18.81 4.21 -6.33
CA LEU A 238 18.17 3.49 -5.22
C LEU A 238 18.13 4.31 -3.93
N THR A 239 19.19 5.04 -3.62
CA THR A 239 19.25 5.94 -2.46
C THR A 239 18.23 7.08 -2.58
N GLY A 240 18.14 7.70 -3.76
CA GLY A 240 17.15 8.74 -4.05
C GLY A 240 15.72 8.22 -3.90
N ARG A 241 15.43 7.04 -4.46
CA ARG A 241 14.11 6.39 -4.34
C ARG A 241 13.78 6.01 -2.90
N TRP A 242 14.77 5.54 -2.13
CA TRP A 242 14.59 5.24 -0.71
C TRP A 242 14.29 6.52 0.09
N LEU A 243 14.99 7.62 -0.20
CA LEU A 243 14.74 8.91 0.44
C LEU A 243 13.36 9.46 0.07
N GLU A 244 12.97 9.37 -1.20
CA GLU A 244 11.65 9.76 -1.70
C GLU A 244 10.53 8.97 -0.98
N LEU A 245 10.67 7.64 -0.87
CA LEU A 245 9.72 6.79 -0.14
C LEU A 245 9.62 7.21 1.32
N ARG A 246 10.76 7.42 1.99
CA ARG A 246 10.79 7.80 3.41
C ARG A 246 10.18 9.18 3.67
N LEU A 247 10.37 10.12 2.74
CA LEU A 247 9.76 11.45 2.80
C LEU A 247 8.25 11.37 2.56
N ARG A 248 7.81 10.59 1.56
CA ARG A 248 6.39 10.37 1.28
C ARG A 248 5.67 9.68 2.43
N ASP A 249 6.26 8.63 3.01
CA ASP A 249 5.67 7.90 4.14
C ASP A 249 5.48 8.82 5.35
N ARG A 250 6.43 9.73 5.63
CA ARG A 250 6.28 10.73 6.70
C ARG A 250 5.12 11.69 6.44
N THR A 251 4.95 12.13 5.20
CA THR A 251 3.83 13.03 4.85
C THR A 251 2.48 12.32 4.85
N ALA A 252 2.42 11.06 4.38
CA ALA A 252 1.20 10.27 4.35
C ALA A 252 0.75 9.85 5.76
N GLY A 253 1.68 9.48 6.64
CA GLY A 253 1.37 9.05 8.01
C GLY A 253 0.71 10.15 8.87
N ALA A 254 1.03 11.42 8.64
CA ALA A 254 0.39 12.54 9.33
C ALA A 254 -1.08 12.71 8.91
N LEU A 255 -1.38 12.48 7.64
CA LEU A 255 -2.75 12.52 7.12
C LEU A 255 -3.56 11.30 7.61
N GLU A 256 -2.94 10.11 7.61
CA GLU A 256 -3.53 8.87 8.12
C GLU A 256 -3.86 8.98 9.62
N ALA A 257 -3.01 9.64 10.41
CA ALA A 257 -3.26 9.88 11.84
C ALA A 257 -4.50 10.75 12.08
N LEU A 258 -4.74 11.75 11.22
CA LEU A 258 -5.96 12.58 11.27
C LEU A 258 -7.20 11.78 10.84
N ILE A 259 -7.08 10.95 9.81
CA ILE A 259 -8.18 10.10 9.29
C ILE A 259 -8.54 8.98 10.29
N SER A 260 -7.56 8.44 11.01
CA SER A 260 -7.75 7.35 11.98
C SER A 260 -8.49 7.74 13.26
N ARG A 261 -8.76 9.04 13.48
CA ARG A 261 -9.52 9.52 14.64
C ARG A 261 -11.03 9.46 14.47
N LEU A 262 -11.55 9.43 13.25
CA LEU A 262 -12.98 9.25 13.04
C LEU A 262 -13.33 7.80 13.39
N PRO A 263 -14.24 7.56 14.37
CA PRO A 263 -14.60 6.21 14.74
C PRO A 263 -15.32 5.53 13.58
N ASP A 264 -15.11 4.22 13.39
CA ASP A 264 -15.80 3.47 12.34
C ASP A 264 -17.31 3.35 12.60
N SER A 265 -17.73 3.42 13.88
CA SER A 265 -19.13 3.35 14.29
C SER A 265 -19.43 4.18 15.53
N VAL A 266 -20.67 4.66 15.65
CA VAL A 266 -21.21 5.36 16.82
C VAL A 266 -22.58 4.82 17.19
N GLU A 267 -23.00 5.01 18.44
CA GLU A 267 -24.35 4.69 18.89
C GLU A 267 -25.34 5.79 18.47
N ARG A 268 -26.33 5.45 17.65
CA ARG A 268 -27.42 6.33 17.21
C ARG A 268 -28.74 5.91 17.86
N TRP A 269 -29.53 6.89 18.28
CA TRP A 269 -30.87 6.68 18.79
C TRP A 269 -31.84 6.31 17.66
N ASP A 270 -32.52 5.17 17.79
CA ASP A 270 -33.52 4.68 16.82
C ASP A 270 -34.97 4.94 17.29
N GLY A 271 -35.16 5.86 18.24
CA GLY A 271 -36.47 6.17 18.83
C GLY A 271 -36.79 5.41 20.13
N THR A 272 -36.13 4.27 20.38
CA THR A 272 -36.35 3.43 21.57
C THR A 272 -35.07 3.02 22.29
N VAL A 273 -34.01 2.68 21.54
CA VAL A 273 -32.71 2.25 22.07
C VAL A 273 -31.60 2.85 21.22
N PHE A 274 -30.42 2.98 21.81
CA PHE A 274 -29.19 3.30 21.08
C PHE A 274 -28.68 2.06 20.32
N VAL A 275 -28.59 2.17 19.00
CA VAL A 275 -28.08 1.13 18.11
C VAL A 275 -26.79 1.62 17.47
N ARG A 276 -25.76 0.77 17.46
CA ARG A 276 -24.48 1.15 16.89
C ARG A 276 -24.51 1.06 15.37
N VAL A 277 -24.20 2.17 14.70
CA VAL A 277 -24.27 2.35 13.24
C VAL A 277 -22.94 2.87 12.71
N ALA A 278 -22.68 2.64 11.42
CA ALA A 278 -21.56 3.24 10.71
C ALA A 278 -21.58 4.76 10.84
N THR A 279 -20.43 5.40 11.07
CA THR A 279 -20.33 6.87 11.06
C THR A 279 -20.81 7.47 9.73
N ARG A 280 -20.61 6.76 8.61
CA ARG A 280 -21.05 7.17 7.26
C ARG A 280 -22.57 7.17 7.05
N ARG A 281 -23.33 6.54 7.96
CA ARG A 281 -24.80 6.45 7.88
C ARG A 281 -25.50 7.52 8.72
N LEU A 282 -24.74 8.36 9.43
CA LEU A 282 -25.29 9.48 10.17
C LEU A 282 -25.87 10.51 9.20
N GLN A 283 -27.05 11.03 9.56
CA GLN A 283 -27.72 12.12 8.86
C GLN A 283 -27.86 13.32 9.79
N ILE A 284 -27.96 14.52 9.20
CA ILE A 284 -28.27 15.74 9.96
C ILE A 284 -29.61 15.55 10.66
N GLY A 285 -29.67 15.79 11.97
CA GLY A 285 -30.84 15.50 12.79
C GLY A 285 -30.74 14.23 13.64
N ASP A 286 -29.73 13.38 13.41
CA ASP A 286 -29.55 12.16 14.19
C ASP A 286 -29.12 12.49 15.63
N ARG A 287 -29.74 11.82 16.60
CA ARG A 287 -29.31 11.83 18.01
C ARG A 287 -28.33 10.68 18.23
N ILE A 288 -27.10 11.00 18.63
CA ILE A 288 -26.04 10.02 18.87
C ILE A 288 -25.54 10.07 20.31
N ARG A 289 -24.95 8.98 20.78
CA ARG A 289 -24.30 8.87 22.09
C ARG A 289 -22.82 8.56 21.88
N VAL A 290 -21.96 9.35 22.52
CA VAL A 290 -20.50 9.21 22.47
C VAL A 290 -20.00 8.93 23.88
N LEU A 291 -19.30 7.81 24.06
CA LEU A 291 -18.79 7.37 25.36
C LEU A 291 -17.46 8.07 25.71
N PRO A 292 -17.04 8.09 26.99
CA PRO A 292 -15.72 8.56 27.37
C PRO A 292 -14.62 7.76 26.67
N GLY A 293 -13.62 8.44 26.13
CA GLY A 293 -12.52 7.87 25.35
C GLY A 293 -12.82 7.71 23.85
N GLU A 294 -14.05 7.93 23.41
CA GLU A 294 -14.42 7.91 21.99
C GLU A 294 -14.25 9.29 21.34
N ALA A 295 -13.99 9.30 20.04
CA ALA A 295 -13.96 10.52 19.26
C ALA A 295 -15.36 10.89 18.76
N PHE A 296 -15.65 12.18 18.62
CA PHE A 296 -16.92 12.64 18.05
C PHE A 296 -16.94 12.35 16.53
N PRO A 297 -17.96 11.63 16.02
CA PRO A 297 -18.00 11.17 14.63
C PRO A 297 -18.43 12.25 13.62
N ALA A 298 -19.10 13.30 14.09
CA ALA A 298 -19.64 14.40 13.30
C ALA A 298 -19.68 15.68 14.15
N ASP A 299 -19.75 16.83 13.49
CA ASP A 299 -20.04 18.10 14.15
C ASP A 299 -21.46 18.05 14.71
N GLY A 300 -21.68 18.64 15.87
CA GLY A 300 -22.99 18.59 16.50
C GLY A 300 -23.11 19.44 17.75
N THR A 301 -24.28 19.43 18.36
CA THR A 301 -24.56 20.15 19.61
C THR A 301 -24.88 19.18 20.72
N VAL A 302 -24.32 19.39 21.91
CA VAL A 302 -24.59 18.54 23.08
C VAL A 302 -26.04 18.71 23.52
N LEU A 303 -26.83 17.64 23.46
CA LEU A 303 -28.21 17.61 23.95
C LEU A 303 -28.28 17.27 25.43
N GLN A 304 -27.41 16.37 25.89
CA GLN A 304 -27.46 15.87 27.25
C GLN A 304 -26.08 15.49 27.76
N GLY A 305 -25.81 15.85 29.01
CA GLY A 305 -24.54 15.59 29.70
C GLY A 305 -23.60 16.79 29.70
N ARG A 306 -22.45 16.62 30.35
CA ARG A 306 -21.38 17.61 30.39
C ARG A 306 -20.06 16.87 30.36
N THR A 307 -19.14 17.26 29.48
CA THR A 307 -17.86 16.57 29.33
C THR A 307 -16.72 17.55 29.07
N GLN A 308 -15.49 17.05 29.11
CA GLN A 308 -14.32 17.74 28.58
C GLN A 308 -13.97 17.14 27.22
N VAL A 309 -13.68 18.02 26.28
CA VAL A 309 -13.34 17.68 24.90
C VAL A 309 -11.90 18.07 24.62
N ASP A 310 -11.12 17.13 24.11
CA ASP A 310 -9.78 17.39 23.59
C ASP A 310 -9.87 17.76 22.10
N GLU A 311 -9.68 19.04 21.81
CA GLU A 311 -9.64 19.63 20.47
C GLU A 311 -8.21 19.97 20.01
N ALA A 312 -7.17 19.50 20.72
CA ALA A 312 -5.78 19.96 20.55
C ALA A 312 -5.23 19.77 19.13
N LEU A 313 -5.70 18.77 18.38
CA LEU A 313 -5.29 18.57 16.99
C LEU A 313 -5.98 19.50 15.99
N LEU A 314 -7.15 20.05 16.32
CA LEU A 314 -7.90 20.97 15.47
C LEU A 314 -7.54 22.42 15.78
N THR A 315 -7.45 22.75 17.09
CA THR A 315 -7.23 24.12 17.57
C THR A 315 -5.76 24.40 17.89
N GLY A 316 -4.96 23.36 18.15
CA GLY A 316 -3.59 23.50 18.65
C GLY A 316 -3.48 23.72 20.16
N GLU A 317 -4.61 23.83 20.87
CA GLU A 317 -4.65 24.11 22.31
C GLU A 317 -4.63 22.81 23.13
N SER A 318 -3.62 22.62 23.98
CA SER A 318 -3.48 21.37 24.76
C SER A 318 -4.42 21.26 25.96
N THR A 319 -5.12 22.32 26.32
CA THR A 319 -6.04 22.35 27.47
C THR A 319 -7.43 21.86 27.04
N PRO A 320 -7.97 20.78 27.66
CA PRO A 320 -9.31 20.32 27.34
C PRO A 320 -10.37 21.37 27.61
N LEU A 321 -11.32 21.50 26.68
CA LEU A 321 -12.41 22.46 26.77
C LEU A 321 -13.63 21.80 27.41
N GLY A 322 -14.23 22.45 28.41
CA GLY A 322 -15.50 21.99 28.96
C GLY A 322 -16.63 22.26 27.96
N ARG A 323 -17.46 21.24 27.69
CA ARG A 323 -18.66 21.34 26.86
C ARG A 323 -19.90 21.00 27.66
N ALA A 324 -20.83 21.94 27.72
CA ALA A 324 -22.14 21.81 28.36
C ALA A 324 -23.26 21.61 27.33
N VAL A 325 -24.48 21.39 27.81
CA VAL A 325 -25.69 21.31 26.97
C VAL A 325 -25.83 22.59 26.14
N ASP A 326 -26.28 22.45 24.90
CA ASP A 326 -26.41 23.49 23.86
C ASP A 326 -25.09 24.06 23.31
N GLU A 327 -23.93 23.53 23.73
CA GLU A 327 -22.65 23.91 23.16
C GLU A 327 -22.24 23.02 21.97
N PRO A 328 -21.59 23.60 20.95
CA PRO A 328 -21.13 22.85 19.78
C PRO A 328 -19.89 22.02 20.11
N VAL A 329 -19.75 20.88 19.43
CA VAL A 329 -18.55 20.07 19.40
C VAL A 329 -18.15 19.78 17.96
N LEU A 330 -16.85 19.54 17.77
CA LEU A 330 -16.25 19.27 16.47
C LEU A 330 -15.96 17.79 16.27
N ALA A 331 -16.16 17.31 15.05
CA ALA A 331 -15.79 15.96 14.63
C ALA A 331 -14.28 15.72 14.77
N GLY A 332 -13.88 14.53 15.25
CA GLY A 332 -12.49 14.15 15.44
C GLY A 332 -11.87 14.60 16.77
N SER A 333 -12.58 15.43 17.55
CA SER A 333 -12.24 15.72 18.95
C SER A 333 -12.52 14.51 19.84
N TYR A 334 -11.86 14.41 21.00
CA TYR A 334 -12.04 13.27 21.91
C TYR A 334 -12.88 13.64 23.13
N ASN A 335 -13.84 12.78 23.45
CA ASN A 335 -14.59 12.85 24.69
C ASN A 335 -13.75 12.29 25.84
N LEU A 336 -13.49 13.05 26.91
CA LEU A 336 -12.60 12.62 27.98
C LEU A 336 -13.31 12.13 29.26
N SER A 337 -14.46 12.71 29.60
CA SER A 337 -14.97 12.62 30.98
C SER A 337 -16.21 11.77 31.13
N ALA A 338 -17.27 12.07 30.38
CA ALA A 338 -18.60 11.51 30.61
C ALA A 338 -19.30 11.18 29.29
N PRO A 339 -20.18 10.17 29.26
CA PRO A 339 -21.00 9.90 28.09
C PRO A 339 -21.89 11.12 27.83
N VAL A 340 -21.92 11.56 26.58
CA VAL A 340 -22.74 12.69 26.14
C VAL A 340 -23.58 12.28 24.95
N GLU A 341 -24.76 12.88 24.87
CA GLU A 341 -25.65 12.73 23.74
C GLU A 341 -25.62 13.99 22.89
N LEU A 342 -25.54 13.83 21.58
CA LEU A 342 -25.38 14.91 20.63
C LEU A 342 -26.43 14.85 19.55
N HIS A 343 -26.76 16.03 19.04
CA HIS A 343 -27.51 16.21 17.82
C HIS A 343 -26.52 16.52 16.69
N VAL A 344 -26.49 15.69 15.66
CA VAL A 344 -25.73 15.91 14.41
C VAL A 344 -26.39 16.99 13.58
#